data_AF-A0A1F8MKK0-F1
#
_entry.id   AF-A0A1F8MKK0-F1
#
_cell.length_a   1.000
_cell.length_b   1.000
_cell.length_c   1.000
_cell.angle_alpha   90.00
_cell.angle_beta   90.00
_cell.angle_gamma   90.00
#
_symmetry.space_group_name_H-M   'P 1'
#
loop_
_entity.id
_entity.type
_entity.pdbx_description
1 polymer ?
#
loop_
_entity_poly.entity_id
_entity_poly.type
_entity_poly.pdbx_seq_one_letter_code
_entity_poly.pdbx_strand_id
1 'polypeptide(L)' 'MAQQYDIKAMVTKIKALRTDAESLKEISGGIPAVIKNADRILANVRMLEINISDVAEVQGK' A
#
# COMPACT_ATOMS: atom_id res chain seq x y z
N MET A 1 -3.58 11.68 -25.76
CA MET A 1 -4.44 10.61 -25.21
C MET A 1 -4.23 10.60 -23.71
N ALA A 2 -5.16 11.13 -22.91
CA ALA A 2 -5.03 11.05 -21.46
C ALA A 2 -5.33 9.60 -21.06
N GLN A 3 -4.32 8.89 -20.57
CA GLN A 3 -4.52 7.53 -20.07
C GLN A 3 -5.40 7.61 -18.83
N GLN A 4 -6.60 7.03 -18.90
CA GLN A 4 -7.53 7.03 -17.76
C GLN A 4 -6.97 6.08 -16.71
N TYR A 5 -6.47 6.63 -15.61
CA TYR A 5 -5.94 5.85 -14.49
C TYR A 5 -7.09 5.28 -13.67
N ASP A 6 -7.06 3.98 -13.38
CA ASP A 6 -8.01 3.34 -12.48
C ASP A 6 -7.60 3.54 -11.01
N ILE A 7 -7.88 4.74 -10.50
CA ILE A 7 -7.58 5.14 -9.11
C ILE A 7 -8.24 4.19 -8.10
N LYS A 8 -9.47 3.73 -8.37
CA LYS A 8 -10.20 2.83 -7.46
C LYS A 8 -9.54 1.47 -7.36
N ALA A 9 -9.10 0.90 -8.48
CA ALA A 9 -8.33 -0.34 -8.49
C ALA A 9 -7.00 -0.18 -7.74
N MET A 10 -6.30 0.95 -7.92
CA MET A 10 -5.07 1.24 -7.19
C MET A 10 -5.29 1.33 -5.68
N VAL A 11 -6.30 2.07 -5.20
CA VAL A 11 -6.66 2.13 -3.77
C VAL A 11 -6.90 0.73 -3.21
N THR A 12 -7.65 -0.10 -3.94
CA THR A 12 -7.97 -1.46 -3.51
C THR A 12 -6.71 -2.32 -3.39
N LYS A 13 -5.81 -2.24 -4.37
CA LYS A 13 -4.55 -3.00 -4.35
C LYS A 13 -3.59 -2.51 -3.27
N ILE A 14 -3.49 -1.21 -3.04
CA ILE A 14 -2.64 -0.63 -1.98
C ILE A 14 -3.11 -1.11 -0.60
N LYS A 15 -4.43 -1.13 -0.35
CA LYS A 15 -4.99 -1.69 0.89
C LYS A 15 -4.66 -3.16 1.08
N ALA A 16 -4.76 -3.97 0.01
CA ALA A 16 -4.38 -5.38 0.07
C ALA A 16 -2.90 -5.56 0.41
N LEU A 17 -2.00 -4.80 -0.23
CA LEU A 17 -0.56 -4.83 0.06
C LEU A 17 -0.26 -4.50 1.53
N ARG A 18 -1.00 -3.56 2.12
CA ARG A 18 -0.88 -3.23 3.54
C ARG A 18 -1.21 -4.45 4.41
N THR A 19 -2.38 -5.04 4.19
CA THR A 19 -2.85 -6.21 4.94
C THR A 19 -1.89 -7.40 4.80
N ASP A 20 -1.41 -7.67 3.59
CA ASP A 20 -0.48 -8.77 3.34
C ASP A 20 0.88 -8.54 4.05
N ALA A 21 1.37 -7.29 4.09
CA ALA A 21 2.61 -6.95 4.78
C ALA A 21 2.47 -6.99 6.31
N GLU A 22 1.33 -6.58 6.86
CA GLU A 22 1.00 -6.75 8.29
C GLU A 22 0.93 -8.25 8.65
N SER A 23 0.20 -9.04 7.85
CA SER A 23 0.10 -10.49 8.02
C SER A 23 1.47 -11.18 7.94
N LEU A 24 2.34 -10.75 7.01
CA LEU A 24 3.70 -11.27 6.89
C LEU A 24 4.53 -11.05 8.17
N LYS A 25 4.34 -9.92 8.89
CA LYS A 25 4.98 -9.70 10.19
C LYS A 25 4.44 -10.65 11.25
N GLU A 26 3.13 -10.84 11.29
CA GLU A 26 2.47 -11.71 12.28
C GLU A 26 2.93 -13.16 12.15
N ILE A 27 2.99 -13.69 10.93
CA ILE A 27 3.40 -15.08 10.67
C ILE A 27 4.93 -15.27 10.63
N SER A 28 5.72 -14.19 10.77
CA SER A 28 7.19 -14.24 10.65
C SER A 28 7.89 -15.06 11.72
N GLY A 29 7.20 -15.44 12.81
CA GLY A 29 7.80 -16.16 13.93
C GLY A 29 8.95 -15.41 14.61
N GLY A 30 9.02 -14.08 14.45
CA GLY A 30 10.09 -13.27 15.03
C GLY A 30 11.36 -13.17 14.19
N ILE A 31 11.39 -13.71 12.95
CA ILE A 31 12.58 -13.66 12.10
C ILE A 31 12.94 -12.19 11.81
N PRO A 32 14.09 -11.67 12.28
CA PRO A 32 14.39 -10.24 12.22
C PRO A 32 14.48 -9.68 10.80
N ALA A 33 14.96 -10.48 9.85
CA ALA A 33 15.04 -10.09 8.45
C ALA A 33 13.65 -9.90 7.82
N VAL A 34 12.69 -10.77 8.16
CA VAL A 34 11.31 -10.71 7.65
C VAL A 34 10.60 -9.49 8.23
N ILE A 35 10.71 -9.26 9.56
CA ILE A 35 10.13 -8.08 10.22
C ILE A 35 10.65 -6.79 9.57
N LYS A 36 11.97 -6.65 9.41
CA LYS A 36 12.59 -5.46 8.79
C LYS A 36 12.13 -5.24 7.35
N ASN A 37 11.95 -6.31 6.57
CA ASN A 37 11.49 -6.19 5.18
C ASN A 37 10.02 -5.82 5.12
N ALA A 38 9.18 -6.41 5.96
CA ALA A 38 7.77 -6.06 6.03
C ALA A 38 7.57 -4.62 6.53
N ASP A 39 8.38 -4.13 7.46
CA ASP A 39 8.38 -2.71 7.87
C ASP A 39 8.70 -1.77 6.71
N ARG A 40 9.69 -2.11 5.87
CA ARG A 40 10.02 -1.32 4.67
C ARG A 40 8.89 -1.35 3.64
N ILE A 41 8.25 -2.49 3.45
CA ILE A 41 7.08 -2.61 2.57
C ILE A 41 5.96 -1.70 3.09
N LEU A 42 5.64 -1.75 4.39
CA LEU A 42 4.62 -0.90 5.00
C LEU A 42 4.92 0.59 4.86
N ALA A 43 6.18 1.00 4.99
CA ALA A 43 6.58 2.39 4.76
C ALA A 43 6.32 2.84 3.32
N ASN A 44 6.65 2.00 2.33
CA ASN A 44 6.37 2.29 0.93
C ASN A 44 4.87 2.28 0.61
N VAL A 45 4.12 1.32 1.16
CA VAL A 45 2.65 1.25 1.02
C VAL A 45 2.01 2.50 1.59
N ARG A 46 2.45 3.00 2.75
CA ARG A 46 1.96 4.25 3.33
C ARG A 46 2.20 5.46 2.42
N MET A 47 3.35 5.51 1.75
CA MET A 47 3.60 6.57 0.75
C MET A 47 2.64 6.47 -0.44
N LEU A 48 2.34 5.26 -0.91
CA LEU A 48 1.34 5.06 -1.97
C LEU A 48 -0.07 5.46 -1.52
N GLU A 49 -0.44 5.16 -0.27
CA GLU A 49 -1.72 5.58 0.32
C GLU A 49 -1.88 7.10 0.29
N ILE A 50 -0.84 7.84 0.71
CA ILE A 50 -0.82 9.31 0.65
C ILE A 50 -0.95 9.79 -0.79
N ASN A 51 -0.05 9.34 -1.68
CA ASN A 51 0.00 9.78 -3.07
C ASN A 51 -1.32 9.54 -3.82
N ILE A 52 -2.00 8.42 -3.57
CA ILE A 52 -3.25 8.07 -4.24
C ILE A 52 -4.47 8.70 -3.58
N SER A 53 -4.47 8.90 -2.25
CA SER A 53 -5.57 9.58 -1.57
C SER A 53 -5.69 11.03 -2.01
N ASP A 54 -4.57 11.72 -2.16
CA ASP A 54 -4.50 13.09 -2.69
C ASP A 54 -5.10 13.16 -4.11
N VAL A 55 -4.81 12.17 -4.96
CA VAL A 55 -5.36 12.09 -6.33
C VAL A 55 -6.84 11.74 -6.34
N ALA A 56 -7.28 10.83 -5.47
CA ALA A 56 -8.68 10.43 -5.35
C ALA A 56 -9.58 11.58 -4.88
N GLU A 57 -9.09 12.44 -3.98
CA GLU A 57 -9.82 13.62 -3.51
C GLU A 57 -10.00 14.67 -4.64
N VAL A 58 -8.99 14.84 -5.50
CA VAL A 58 -9.04 15.78 -6.63
C VAL A 58 -9.95 15.29 -7.77
N GLN A 59 -9.99 13.98 -8.05
CA GLN A 59 -10.87 13.42 -9.10
C GLN A 59 -12.32 13.14 -8.65
N GLY A 60 -12.61 13.29 -7.35
CA GLY A 60 -13.95 13.11 -6.76
C GLY A 60 -14.81 14.39 -6.74
N LYS A 61 -14.31 15.51 -7.26
CA LYS A 61 -15.05 16.75 -7.53
C LYS A 61 -15.32 16.89 -9.03
#